data_AF-A0A529A7L3-F1
#
_entry.id   AF-A0A529A7L3-F1
#
_cell.length_a   1.000
_cell.length_b   1.000
_cell.length_c   1.000
_cell.angle_alpha   90.00
_cell.angle_beta   90.00
_cell.angle_gamma   90.00
#
_symmetry.space_group_name_H-M   'P 1'
#
loop_
_entity.id
_entity.type
_entity.pdbx_description
1 polymer ?
#
loop_
_entity_poly.entity_id
_entity_poly.type
_entity_poly.pdbx_seq_one_letter_code
_entity_poly.pdbx_strand_id
1 'polypeptide(L)'
;EGALRAVTETCPQIGVTRIDVTDEAAIDQWFNDALDDLNGLDVLINNAGGGGRTGYVEELMLDDWRRCLSLSLDAQFLCVRRAAPVMKRQRSGSIINISSIAGLHGYYPQHTPYAAAKWGVIGFTKTLAVELGPYDVRVNAVCPGNVEGASME
;
A
#
# COMPACT_ATOMS: atom_id res chain seq x y z
N GLU A 1 -7.89 -17.35 1.71
CA GLU A 1 -9.07 -17.71 2.53
C GLU A 1 -8.69 -18.32 3.88
N GLY A 2 -7.85 -19.36 3.93
CA GLY A 2 -7.41 -19.96 5.20
C GLY A 2 -6.81 -18.96 6.22
N ALA A 3 -5.96 -18.03 5.76
CA ALA A 3 -5.40 -16.98 6.63
C ALA A 3 -6.46 -16.05 7.23
N LEU A 4 -7.48 -15.67 6.45
CA LEU A 4 -8.57 -14.80 6.94
C LEU A 4 -9.40 -15.53 7.99
N ARG A 5 -9.72 -16.81 7.74
CA ARG A 5 -10.46 -17.64 8.70
C ARG A 5 -9.71 -17.78 10.02
N ALA A 6 -8.40 -18.01 9.98
CA ALA A 6 -7.58 -18.09 11.18
C ALA A 6 -7.61 -16.79 12.00
N VAL A 7 -7.61 -15.61 11.35
CA VAL A 7 -7.74 -14.32 12.05
C VAL A 7 -9.12 -14.18 12.68
N THR A 8 -10.21 -14.48 11.97
CA THR A 8 -11.56 -14.40 12.53
C THR A 8 -11.77 -15.35 13.72
N GLU A 9 -11.17 -16.54 13.68
CA GLU A 9 -11.25 -17.52 14.77
C GLU A 9 -10.44 -17.11 16.01
N THR A 10 -9.29 -16.46 15.81
CA THR A 10 -8.38 -16.08 16.93
C THR A 10 -8.63 -14.66 17.46
N CYS A 11 -9.19 -13.77 16.65
CA CYS A 11 -9.41 -12.36 16.94
C CYS A 11 -10.75 -11.90 16.33
N PRO A 12 -11.90 -12.32 16.89
CA PRO A 12 -13.23 -12.07 16.33
C PRO A 12 -13.60 -10.59 16.23
N GLN A 13 -12.92 -9.71 16.97
CA GLN A 13 -13.06 -8.25 16.89
C GLN A 13 -12.40 -7.62 15.65
N ILE A 14 -11.61 -8.40 14.89
CA ILE A 14 -10.95 -7.93 13.67
C ILE A 14 -11.85 -8.26 12.47
N GLY A 15 -12.35 -7.21 11.81
CA GLY A 15 -13.01 -7.34 10.51
C GLY A 15 -12.02 -7.83 9.44
N VAL A 16 -12.48 -8.75 8.59
CA VAL A 16 -11.67 -9.29 7.50
C VAL A 16 -12.41 -9.19 6.17
N THR A 17 -11.69 -8.80 5.13
CA THR A 17 -12.25 -8.76 3.76
C THR A 17 -11.20 -9.27 2.78
N ARG A 18 -11.63 -10.11 1.83
CA ARG A 18 -10.78 -10.52 0.71
C ARG A 18 -10.95 -9.52 -0.43
N ILE A 19 -9.88 -8.83 -0.79
CA ILE A 19 -9.89 -7.82 -1.86
C ILE A 19 -8.66 -7.95 -2.76
N ASP A 20 -8.81 -7.58 -4.02
CA ASP A 20 -7.69 -7.26 -4.90
C ASP A 20 -7.47 -5.75 -4.86
N VAL A 21 -6.30 -5.31 -4.38
CA VAL A 21 -6.01 -3.89 -4.22
C VAL A 21 -5.71 -3.16 -5.54
N THR A 22 -5.61 -3.90 -6.65
CA THR A 22 -5.45 -3.34 -7.99
C THR A 22 -6.79 -3.06 -8.68
N ASP A 23 -7.91 -3.52 -8.10
CA ASP A 23 -9.25 -3.23 -8.56
C ASP A 23 -9.82 -2.01 -7.81
N GLU A 24 -9.94 -0.90 -8.54
CA GLU A 24 -10.48 0.36 -8.02
C GLU A 24 -11.89 0.22 -7.44
N ALA A 25 -12.78 -0.50 -8.13
CA ALA A 25 -14.16 -0.67 -7.69
C ALA A 25 -14.23 -1.52 -6.41
N ALA A 26 -13.37 -2.54 -6.31
CA ALA A 26 -13.26 -3.36 -5.10
C ALA A 26 -12.74 -2.55 -3.91
N ILE A 27 -11.74 -1.68 -4.10
CA ILE A 27 -11.27 -0.76 -3.05
C ILE A 27 -12.39 0.20 -2.63
N ASP A 28 -13.09 0.77 -3.59
CA ASP A 28 -14.15 1.73 -3.32
C ASP A 28 -15.30 1.10 -2.51
N GLN A 29 -15.69 -0.13 -2.84
CA GLN A 29 -16.69 -0.89 -2.09
C GLN A 29 -16.18 -1.25 -0.69
N TRP A 30 -14.95 -1.77 -0.58
CA TRP A 30 -14.36 -2.14 0.70
C TRP A 30 -14.28 -0.97 1.68
N PHE A 31 -13.89 0.23 1.21
CA PHE A 31 -13.89 1.41 2.06
C PHE A 31 -15.29 1.84 2.50
N ASN A 32 -16.33 1.66 1.68
CA ASN A 32 -17.70 1.93 2.11
C ASN A 32 -18.07 1.01 3.28
N ASP A 33 -17.91 -0.29 3.09
CA ASP A 33 -18.28 -1.31 4.08
C ASP A 33 -17.49 -1.13 5.38
N ALA A 34 -16.17 -0.94 5.28
CA ALA A 34 -15.31 -0.82 6.45
C ALA A 34 -15.56 0.48 7.24
N LEU A 35 -15.87 1.60 6.58
CA LEU A 35 -16.12 2.87 7.27
C LEU A 35 -17.47 2.89 7.98
N ASP A 36 -18.47 2.18 7.45
CA ASP A 36 -19.76 2.00 8.11
C ASP A 36 -19.60 1.24 9.45
N ASP A 37 -18.71 0.25 9.49
CA ASP A 37 -18.40 -0.53 10.69
C ASP A 37 -17.48 0.21 11.68
N LEU A 38 -16.47 0.91 11.17
CA LEU A 38 -15.42 1.54 12.00
C LEU A 38 -15.80 2.93 12.52
N ASN A 39 -16.81 3.59 11.92
CA ASN A 39 -17.23 4.95 12.24
C ASN A 39 -16.08 5.98 12.20
N GLY A 40 -15.12 5.77 11.30
CA GLY A 40 -13.93 6.60 11.15
C GLY A 40 -12.73 5.80 10.67
N LEU A 41 -11.59 6.49 10.55
CA LEU A 41 -10.32 5.89 10.17
C LEU A 41 -9.15 6.60 10.86
N ASP A 42 -8.59 5.97 11.88
CA ASP A 42 -7.44 6.51 12.61
C ASP A 42 -6.11 6.20 11.92
N VAL A 43 -5.98 4.99 11.37
CA VAL A 43 -4.72 4.51 10.79
C VAL A 43 -4.99 3.78 9.47
N LEU A 44 -4.24 4.14 8.43
CA LEU A 44 -4.15 3.39 7.18
C LEU A 44 -2.72 2.85 7.02
N ILE A 45 -2.58 1.55 6.81
CA ILE A 45 -1.30 0.91 6.49
C ILE A 45 -1.36 0.35 5.06
N ASN A 46 -0.69 1.04 4.13
CA ASN A 46 -0.55 0.58 2.76
C ASN A 46 0.59 -0.43 2.66
N ASN A 47 0.30 -1.68 3.02
CA ASN A 47 1.27 -2.77 3.04
C ASN A 47 1.34 -3.56 1.71
N ALA A 48 0.21 -3.71 1.02
CA ALA A 48 0.16 -4.51 -0.21
C ALA A 48 1.20 -4.01 -1.23
N GLY A 49 1.91 -4.96 -1.84
CA GLY A 49 3.02 -4.68 -2.73
C GLY A 49 3.77 -5.95 -3.11
N GLY A 50 4.59 -5.89 -4.16
CA GLY A 50 5.38 -7.03 -4.61
C GLY A 50 6.28 -6.69 -5.80
N GLY A 51 7.35 -7.47 -5.95
CA GLY A 51 8.35 -7.27 -7.00
C GLY A 51 7.84 -7.45 -8.43
N GLY A 52 6.75 -8.20 -8.61
CA GLY A 52 6.29 -8.59 -9.94
C GLY A 52 7.25 -9.57 -10.63
N ARG A 53 7.20 -9.63 -11.96
CA ARG A 53 8.14 -10.43 -12.76
C ARG A 53 9.52 -9.78 -12.74
N THR A 54 10.56 -10.54 -12.41
CA THR A 54 11.95 -10.09 -12.48
C THR A 54 12.50 -10.32 -13.90
N GLY A 55 13.31 -9.37 -14.38
CA GLY A 55 14.02 -9.49 -15.66
C GLY A 55 14.79 -8.22 -15.98
N TYR A 56 15.79 -8.30 -16.87
CA TYR A 56 16.45 -7.08 -17.35
C TYR A 56 15.44 -6.21 -18.11
N VAL A 57 15.70 -4.91 -18.18
CA VAL A 57 14.68 -3.93 -18.63
C VAL A 57 14.21 -4.21 -20.07
N GLU A 58 15.11 -4.72 -20.91
CA GLU A 58 14.87 -5.11 -22.30
C GLU A 58 14.09 -6.43 -22.46
N GLU A 59 13.93 -7.21 -21.39
CA GLU A 59 13.22 -8.50 -21.37
C GLU A 59 11.81 -8.39 -20.77
N LEU A 60 11.50 -7.27 -20.13
CA LEU A 60 10.22 -7.00 -19.50
C LEU A 60 9.20 -6.49 -20.51
N MET A 61 7.99 -7.05 -20.46
CA MET A 61 6.88 -6.51 -21.23
C MET A 61 6.30 -5.30 -20.48
N LEU A 62 5.68 -4.38 -21.22
CA LEU A 62 5.01 -3.23 -20.62
C LEU A 62 3.93 -3.64 -19.61
N ASP A 63 3.28 -4.77 -19.81
CA ASP A 63 2.27 -5.28 -18.89
C ASP A 63 2.88 -5.78 -17.56
N ASP A 64 4.10 -6.31 -17.55
CA ASP A 64 4.81 -6.66 -16.31
C ASP A 64 5.13 -5.41 -15.49
N TRP A 65 5.59 -4.36 -16.19
CA TRP A 65 5.84 -3.06 -15.61
C TRP A 65 4.57 -2.51 -14.98
N ARG A 66 3.48 -2.43 -15.76
CA ARG A 66 2.18 -1.93 -15.28
C ARG A 66 1.67 -2.72 -14.10
N ARG A 67 1.71 -4.06 -14.15
CA ARG A 67 1.26 -4.90 -13.03
C ARG A 67 2.04 -4.62 -11.74
N CYS A 68 3.36 -4.42 -11.84
CA CYS A 68 4.18 -4.08 -10.68
C CYS A 68 3.80 -2.72 -10.09
N LEU A 69 3.65 -1.69 -10.94
CA LEU A 69 3.27 -0.35 -10.50
C LEU A 69 1.86 -0.32 -9.92
N SER A 70 0.90 -1.00 -10.55
CA SER A 70 -0.48 -1.05 -10.07
C SER A 70 -0.59 -1.68 -8.69
N LEU A 71 0.16 -2.76 -8.44
CA LEU A 71 0.21 -3.38 -7.12
C LEU A 71 1.00 -2.57 -6.09
N SER A 72 2.15 -2.01 -6.45
CA SER A 72 3.10 -1.44 -5.49
C SER A 72 3.02 0.07 -5.30
N LEU A 73 2.29 0.78 -6.18
CA LEU A 73 2.11 2.23 -6.15
C LEU A 73 0.63 2.62 -6.28
N ASP A 74 -0.04 2.23 -7.37
CA ASP A 74 -1.42 2.70 -7.63
C ASP A 74 -2.38 2.25 -6.54
N ALA A 75 -2.26 1.00 -6.07
CA ALA A 75 -3.02 0.49 -4.93
C ALA A 75 -2.95 1.40 -3.69
N GLN A 76 -1.77 1.95 -3.38
CA GLN A 76 -1.61 2.87 -2.24
C GLN A 76 -2.33 4.19 -2.51
N PHE A 77 -2.25 4.69 -3.75
CA PHE A 77 -2.99 5.88 -4.16
C PHE A 77 -4.50 5.68 -4.02
N LEU A 78 -5.04 4.55 -4.50
CA LEU A 78 -6.47 4.24 -4.42
C LEU A 78 -6.96 4.23 -2.97
N CYS A 79 -6.22 3.60 -2.06
CA CYS A 79 -6.54 3.61 -0.63
C CYS A 79 -6.48 5.02 -0.02
N VAL A 80 -5.42 5.79 -0.30
CA VAL A 80 -5.28 7.15 0.24
C VAL A 80 -6.37 8.08 -0.29
N ARG A 81 -6.78 7.94 -1.56
CA ARG A 81 -7.89 8.71 -2.16
C ARG A 81 -9.17 8.59 -1.34
N ARG A 82 -9.43 7.41 -0.76
CA ARG A 82 -10.60 7.14 0.09
C ARG A 82 -10.38 7.55 1.55
N ALA A 83 -9.19 7.33 2.09
CA ALA A 83 -8.85 7.68 3.47
C ALA A 83 -8.74 9.19 3.72
N ALA A 84 -8.15 9.95 2.78
CA ALA A 84 -7.82 11.35 2.99
C ALA A 84 -9.05 12.24 3.31
N PRO A 85 -10.19 12.15 2.59
CA PRO A 85 -11.38 12.94 2.94
C PRO A 85 -11.93 12.63 4.34
N VAL A 86 -11.85 11.37 4.77
CA VAL A 86 -12.29 10.93 6.11
C VAL A 86 -11.41 11.55 7.18
N MET A 87 -10.08 11.37 7.06
CA MET A 87 -9.11 11.92 8.00
C MET A 87 -9.12 13.46 8.02
N LYS A 88 -9.30 14.13 6.88
CA LYS A 88 -9.45 15.60 6.80
C LYS A 88 -10.67 16.09 7.59
N ARG A 89 -11.81 15.38 7.53
CA ARG A 89 -13.01 15.72 8.31
C ARG A 89 -12.82 15.47 9.80
N GLN A 90 -12.17 14.37 10.16
CA GLN A 90 -11.82 14.06 11.55
C GLN A 90 -10.82 15.05 12.16
N ARG A 91 -10.00 15.68 11.31
CA ARG A 91 -8.79 16.41 11.72
C ARG A 91 -7.86 15.55 12.58
N SER A 92 -7.72 14.28 12.18
CA SER A 92 -6.82 13.31 12.79
C SER A 92 -6.53 12.18 11.81
N GLY A 93 -5.35 11.57 11.90
CA GLY A 93 -5.06 10.33 11.18
C GLY A 93 -3.57 10.04 11.01
N SER A 94 -3.26 8.79 10.68
CA SER A 94 -1.90 8.34 10.38
C SER A 94 -1.89 7.41 9.17
N ILE A 95 -1.19 7.81 8.11
CA ILE A 95 -0.95 6.97 6.93
C ILE A 95 0.48 6.46 6.95
N ILE A 96 0.64 5.14 6.85
CA ILE A 96 1.93 4.45 6.80
C ILE A 96 2.02 3.70 5.47
N ASN A 97 2.93 4.15 4.61
CA ASN A 97 3.19 3.50 3.33
C ASN A 97 4.40 2.58 3.44
N ILE A 98 4.28 1.35 2.97
CA ILE A 98 5.43 0.43 2.90
C ILE A 98 6.16 0.65 1.58
N SER A 99 7.32 1.31 1.67
CA SER A 99 8.28 1.43 0.58
C SER A 99 9.29 0.28 0.62
N SER A 100 10.59 0.55 0.41
CA SER A 100 11.71 -0.39 0.47
C SER A 100 13.03 0.41 0.48
N ILE A 101 14.14 -0.22 0.86
CA ILE A 101 15.48 0.30 0.53
C ILE A 101 15.65 0.55 -0.98
N ALA A 102 14.90 -0.17 -1.82
CA ALA A 102 14.83 0.03 -3.27
C ALA A 102 14.25 1.41 -3.66
N GLY A 103 13.49 2.05 -2.77
CA GLY A 103 12.96 3.40 -2.94
C GLY A 103 13.91 4.51 -2.48
N LEU A 104 15.11 4.15 -2.00
CA LEU A 104 16.12 5.10 -1.49
C LEU A 104 17.46 5.02 -2.22
N HIS A 105 17.76 3.90 -2.88
CA HIS A 105 19.03 3.65 -3.55
C HIS A 105 18.82 2.96 -4.90
N GLY A 106 19.90 2.81 -5.66
CA GLY A 106 19.97 1.78 -6.69
C GLY A 106 19.77 0.41 -6.03
N TYR A 107 18.96 -0.45 -6.66
CA TYR A 107 18.59 -1.75 -6.10
C TYR A 107 19.23 -2.91 -6.87
N TYR A 108 18.90 -4.15 -6.51
CA TYR A 108 19.38 -5.34 -7.22
C TYR A 108 19.02 -5.31 -8.71
N PRO A 109 19.86 -5.89 -9.59
CA PRO A 109 19.53 -6.06 -11.01
C PRO A 109 18.17 -6.74 -11.20
N GLN A 110 17.52 -6.49 -12.33
CA GLN A 110 16.25 -7.14 -12.73
C GLN A 110 15.00 -6.74 -11.93
N HIS A 111 15.11 -5.74 -11.04
CA HIS A 111 14.00 -5.22 -10.21
C HIS A 111 13.61 -3.78 -10.56
N THR A 112 13.89 -3.32 -11.78
CA THR A 112 13.65 -1.93 -12.21
C THR A 112 12.20 -1.44 -11.98
N PRO A 113 11.13 -2.22 -12.30
CA PRO A 113 9.75 -1.78 -12.03
C PRO A 113 9.49 -1.59 -10.54
N TYR A 114 9.96 -2.51 -9.71
CA TYR A 114 9.78 -2.44 -8.26
C TYR A 114 10.52 -1.24 -7.66
N ALA A 115 11.78 -1.03 -8.04
CA ALA A 115 12.54 0.13 -7.60
C ALA A 115 11.83 1.44 -7.99
N ALA A 116 11.39 1.56 -9.24
CA ALA A 116 10.64 2.73 -9.71
C ALA A 116 9.36 2.97 -8.90
N ALA A 117 8.56 1.91 -8.66
CA ALA A 117 7.35 2.00 -7.83
C ALA A 117 7.67 2.46 -6.40
N LYS A 118 8.71 1.90 -5.76
CA LYS A 118 9.10 2.23 -4.38
C LYS A 118 9.69 3.63 -4.23
N TRP A 119 10.40 4.14 -5.25
CA TRP A 119 10.73 5.57 -5.34
C TRP A 119 9.49 6.44 -5.48
N GLY A 120 8.53 6.02 -6.30
CA GLY A 120 7.21 6.64 -6.43
C GLY A 120 6.49 6.76 -5.08
N VAL A 121 6.51 5.70 -4.27
CA VAL A 121 5.94 5.71 -2.90
C VAL A 121 6.60 6.77 -2.03
N ILE A 122 7.92 6.96 -2.10
CA ILE A 122 8.62 8.01 -1.32
C ILE A 122 8.16 9.41 -1.73
N GLY A 123 8.09 9.69 -3.04
CA GLY A 123 7.59 10.96 -3.55
C GLY A 123 6.14 11.22 -3.14
N PHE A 124 5.30 10.18 -3.26
CA PHE A 124 3.89 10.21 -2.88
C PHE A 124 3.72 10.51 -1.39
N THR A 125 4.40 9.78 -0.51
CA THR A 125 4.38 9.99 0.95
C THR A 125 4.76 11.41 1.33
N LYS A 126 5.88 11.93 0.78
CA LYS A 126 6.35 13.29 1.10
C LYS A 126 5.34 14.35 0.70
N THR A 127 4.75 14.19 -0.47
CA THR A 127 3.75 15.14 -1.00
C THR A 127 2.47 15.10 -0.18
N LEU A 128 1.98 13.91 0.16
CA LEU A 128 0.81 13.73 1.03
C LEU A 128 1.03 14.33 2.42
N ALA A 129 2.23 14.22 3.00
CA ALA A 129 2.50 14.82 4.30
C ALA A 129 2.32 16.34 4.28
N VAL A 130 2.72 17.00 3.19
CA VAL A 130 2.51 18.44 2.98
C VAL A 130 1.02 18.75 2.77
N GLU A 131 0.32 17.95 1.97
CA GLU A 131 -1.11 18.17 1.68
C GLU A 131 -2.01 17.96 2.90
N LEU A 132 -1.72 16.94 3.71
CA LEU A 132 -2.59 16.48 4.80
C LEU A 132 -2.18 17.02 6.18
N GLY A 133 -0.94 17.51 6.33
CA GLY A 133 -0.44 18.10 7.58
C GLY A 133 -1.32 19.20 8.18
N PRO A 134 -1.87 20.15 7.41
CA PRO A 134 -2.80 21.18 7.92
C PRO A 134 -4.09 20.64 8.56
N TYR A 135 -4.40 19.37 8.32
CA TYR A 135 -5.55 18.65 8.87
C TYR A 135 -5.16 17.70 10.01
N ASP A 136 -3.97 17.83 10.59
CA ASP A 136 -3.46 16.98 11.67
C ASP A 136 -3.39 15.48 11.29
N VAL A 137 -3.05 15.23 10.02
CA VAL A 137 -2.83 13.88 9.48
C VAL A 137 -1.35 13.69 9.20
N ARG A 138 -0.76 12.65 9.81
CA ARG A 138 0.64 12.29 9.58
C ARG A 138 0.76 11.29 8.44
N VAL A 139 1.76 11.45 7.59
CA VAL A 139 2.03 10.51 6.49
C VAL A 139 3.51 10.17 6.47
N ASN A 140 3.83 8.87 6.60
CA ASN A 140 5.21 8.39 6.69
C ASN A 140 5.40 7.14 5.82
N ALA A 141 6.66 6.84 5.49
CA ALA A 141 7.04 5.63 4.79
C ALA A 141 8.01 4.80 5.62
N VAL A 142 7.81 3.48 5.64
CA VAL A 142 8.78 2.52 6.15
C VAL A 142 9.53 1.92 4.96
N CYS A 143 10.86 1.78 5.08
CA CYS A 143 11.72 1.31 3.99
C CYS A 143 12.48 0.04 4.42
N PRO A 144 11.84 -1.14 4.41
CA PRO A 144 12.49 -2.38 4.82
C PRO A 144 13.65 -2.75 3.89
N GLY A 145 14.69 -3.36 4.47
CA GLY A 145 15.69 -4.16 3.76
C GLY A 145 15.17 -5.57 3.49
N ASN A 146 16.05 -6.56 3.54
CA ASN A 146 15.63 -7.96 3.48
C ASN A 146 14.92 -8.35 4.79
N VAL A 147 13.74 -8.95 4.70
CA VAL A 147 12.91 -9.35 5.84
C VAL A 147 12.65 -10.84 5.76
N GLU A 148 12.88 -11.56 6.87
CA GLU A 148 12.65 -13.00 6.99
C GLU A 148 11.17 -13.36 6.72
N GLY A 149 10.95 -14.39 5.91
CA GLY A 149 9.62 -14.86 5.57
C GLY A 149 9.64 -16.05 4.62
N ALA A 150 8.49 -16.71 4.47
CA ALA A 150 8.32 -17.94 3.69
C ALA A 150 8.68 -17.83 2.19
N SER A 151 8.94 -16.61 1.68
CA SER A 151 9.38 -16.37 0.30
C SER A 151 10.91 -16.33 0.14
N MET A 152 11.67 -16.54 1.22
CA MET A 152 13.14 -16.61 1.21
C MET A 152 13.70 -18.01 1.54
N GLU A 153 12.81 -18.99 1.76
CA GLU A 153 13.12 -20.42 1.72
C GLU A 153 12.90 -20.97 0.30
#